data_AF-A0A6J0BF79-F1
#
_entry.id   AF-A0A6J0BF79-F1
#
_cell.length_a   1.000
_cell.length_b   1.000
_cell.length_c   1.000
_cell.angle_alpha   90.00
_cell.angle_beta   90.00
_cell.angle_gamma   90.00
#
_symmetry.space_group_name_H-M   'P 1'
#
loop_
_entity.id
_entity.type
_entity.pdbx_description
1 polymer ?
#
loop_
_entity_poly.entity_id
_entity_poly.type
_entity_poly.pdbx_seq_one_letter_code
_entity_poly.pdbx_strand_id
1 'polypeptide(L)'
;MDTNEARLESCIQTEDWETLLSILKPKFFPRAENGKLVNPLIVARISDALTNSPRNVPMRVKIMLIKCLMNSCVNGYTPKEYDAHTLTPMESEDFYAALGRNYAKVSIGDSTDEHGYPLLTHFPYNGVAKWAADYVVQHLLDVRKLSDDELELLRLCVQFLCNLCKYSPPAIHDERFKEATMMLIRHDHFPVLRAACAFIHNVLTVCEENYYSETVKNELTILLIKPVKLGIPSATDALKYLLENPGRLQNIYDKILIEDRLYLLEFLLQELRNSELNLSREVISFLSERFKKKSDLVLKTVNSYLDGTEPMEITILLDILGVVTSRTSSSNYSNNLQEDKSLLINCIFLLKSLHMVGRESDNFFTPVQKLSELAPSGENYSGHKTNDIQSHPAFGFKAGLIRVIGNMVHKHKANQELLRETDGIPLLLDCCNMDARNPLIMQWTILAMRNVCENNQSNQDVVRGLNKIGVADSAVLHEMGLILHDEGKPGKAVGIVPLKRN
;
A
#
# COMPACT_ATOMS: atom_id res chain seq x y z
N MET A 1 34.62 23.25 -28.91
CA MET A 1 33.88 23.55 -27.67
C MET A 1 33.27 24.93 -27.80
N ASP A 2 32.06 25.08 -27.30
CA ASP A 2 31.41 26.39 -27.12
C ASP A 2 32.21 27.23 -26.08
N THR A 3 32.14 28.57 -26.12
CA THR A 3 32.88 29.48 -25.24
C THR A 3 32.56 29.20 -23.76
N ASN A 4 31.32 28.78 -23.48
CA ASN A 4 30.88 28.41 -22.15
C ASN A 4 31.46 27.05 -21.68
N GLU A 5 31.60 26.07 -22.57
CA GLU A 5 32.20 24.76 -22.25
C GLU A 5 33.68 24.90 -21.91
N ALA A 6 34.43 25.69 -22.68
CA ALA A 6 35.83 25.97 -22.41
C ALA A 6 36.02 26.67 -21.06
N ARG A 7 35.11 27.59 -20.70
CA ARG A 7 35.11 28.24 -19.39
C ARG A 7 34.83 27.27 -18.25
N LEU A 8 33.86 26.35 -18.41
CA LEU A 8 33.57 25.29 -17.45
C LEU A 8 34.78 24.37 -17.22
N GLU A 9 35.43 23.93 -18.31
CA GLU A 9 36.64 23.11 -18.22
C GLU A 9 37.75 23.84 -17.47
N SER A 10 38.00 25.12 -17.81
CA SER A 10 39.03 25.93 -17.16
C SER A 10 38.79 26.03 -15.66
N CYS A 11 37.57 26.35 -15.22
CA CYS A 11 37.26 26.48 -13.79
C CYS A 11 37.52 25.17 -13.01
N ILE A 12 37.20 24.02 -13.60
CA ILE A 12 37.45 22.71 -12.97
C ILE A 12 38.95 22.41 -12.89
N GLN A 13 39.73 22.77 -13.92
CA GLN A 13 41.17 22.54 -13.94
C GLN A 13 41.91 23.44 -12.95
N THR A 14 41.49 24.70 -12.82
CA THR A 14 42.11 25.68 -11.91
C THR A 14 41.53 25.66 -10.50
N GLU A 15 40.59 24.77 -10.20
CA GLU A 15 39.86 24.70 -8.93
C GLU A 15 39.17 26.01 -8.53
N ASP A 16 38.73 26.78 -9.53
CA ASP A 16 37.95 28.00 -9.32
C ASP A 16 36.47 27.66 -9.08
N TRP A 17 36.22 27.20 -7.86
CA TRP A 17 34.93 26.72 -7.40
C TRP A 17 33.85 27.80 -7.31
N GLU A 18 34.23 29.03 -6.96
CA GLU A 18 33.29 30.16 -6.87
C GLU A 18 32.76 30.53 -8.25
N THR A 19 33.66 30.68 -9.24
CA THR A 19 33.24 30.94 -10.61
C THR A 19 32.43 29.77 -11.15
N LEU A 20 32.85 28.52 -10.88
CA LEU A 20 32.11 27.34 -11.32
C LEU A 20 30.66 27.33 -10.83
N LEU A 21 30.43 27.64 -9.55
CA LEU A 21 29.07 27.74 -8.98
C LEU A 21 28.22 28.82 -9.66
N SER A 22 28.83 29.92 -10.10
CA SER A 22 28.11 31.01 -10.76
C SER A 22 27.66 30.68 -12.19
N ILE A 23 28.40 29.81 -12.89
CA ILE A 23 28.16 29.52 -14.31
C ILE A 23 27.50 28.17 -14.55
N LEU A 24 27.68 27.19 -13.64
CA LEU A 24 27.11 25.86 -13.79
C LEU A 24 25.61 25.88 -13.44
N LYS A 25 24.77 25.56 -14.43
CA LYS A 25 23.30 25.56 -14.28
C LYS A 25 22.74 24.15 -14.48
N PRO A 26 22.58 23.33 -13.41
CA PRO A 26 22.17 21.94 -13.56
C PRO A 26 20.86 21.75 -14.31
N LYS A 27 19.89 22.66 -14.15
CA LYS A 27 18.58 22.61 -14.83
C LYS A 27 18.69 22.48 -16.35
N PHE A 28 19.74 23.06 -16.95
CA PHE A 28 19.94 23.04 -18.40
C PHE A 28 20.95 21.97 -18.83
N PHE A 29 21.74 21.42 -17.91
CA PHE A 29 22.70 20.35 -18.20
C PHE A 29 21.97 19.03 -18.55
N PRO A 30 22.47 18.22 -19.51
CA PRO A 30 23.72 18.34 -20.25
C PRO A 30 23.57 19.08 -21.58
N ARG A 31 22.65 20.04 -21.70
CA ARG A 31 22.48 20.81 -22.94
C ARG A 31 23.03 22.23 -22.77
N ALA A 32 23.74 22.70 -23.80
CA ALA A 32 24.15 24.09 -23.90
C ALA A 32 22.92 25.00 -24.21
N GLU A 33 23.11 26.32 -24.17
CA GLU A 33 22.02 27.29 -24.43
C GLU A 33 21.41 27.12 -25.84
N ASN A 34 22.19 26.61 -26.79
CA ASN A 34 21.75 26.28 -28.15
C ASN A 34 21.02 24.91 -28.27
N GLY A 35 20.80 24.20 -27.16
CA GLY A 35 20.10 22.91 -27.10
C GLY A 35 20.94 21.66 -27.46
N LYS A 36 22.18 21.84 -27.93
CA LYS A 36 23.11 20.73 -28.22
C LYS A 36 23.63 20.10 -26.94
N LEU A 37 23.92 18.80 -26.99
CA LEU A 37 24.60 18.12 -25.88
C LEU A 37 25.98 18.74 -25.67
N VAL A 38 26.28 19.00 -24.39
CA VAL A 38 27.57 19.48 -23.91
C VAL A 38 28.63 18.44 -24.25
N ASN A 39 29.84 18.84 -24.64
CA ASN A 39 30.92 17.90 -24.95
C ASN A 39 31.13 16.86 -23.82
N PRO A 40 31.25 15.55 -24.12
CA PRO A 40 31.44 14.50 -23.11
C PRO A 40 32.72 14.70 -22.27
N LEU A 41 33.71 15.43 -22.79
CA LEU A 41 34.86 15.90 -22.02
C LEU A 41 34.44 16.66 -20.74
N ILE A 42 33.45 17.55 -20.83
CA ILE A 42 32.96 18.30 -19.66
C ILE A 42 32.33 17.36 -18.63
N VAL A 43 31.57 16.36 -19.10
CA VAL A 43 30.99 15.33 -18.21
C VAL A 43 32.11 14.55 -17.52
N ALA A 44 33.18 14.18 -18.24
CA ALA A 44 34.36 13.54 -17.66
C ALA A 44 35.08 14.43 -16.64
N ARG A 45 35.22 15.74 -16.90
CA ARG A 45 35.82 16.69 -15.94
C ARG A 45 34.98 16.86 -14.68
N ILE A 46 33.65 16.93 -14.82
CA ILE A 46 32.72 17.01 -13.69
C ILE A 46 32.80 15.72 -12.85
N SER A 47 32.82 14.56 -13.50
CA SER A 47 32.98 13.27 -12.82
C SER A 47 34.32 13.19 -12.08
N ASP A 48 35.43 13.56 -12.73
CA ASP A 48 36.76 13.63 -12.10
C ASP A 48 36.76 14.55 -10.87
N ALA A 49 36.21 15.76 -10.98
CA ALA A 49 36.13 16.68 -9.85
C ALA A 49 35.32 16.11 -8.68
N LEU A 50 34.29 15.30 -8.94
CA LEU A 50 33.47 14.70 -7.89
C LEU A 50 34.13 13.50 -7.22
N THR A 51 34.78 12.63 -8.01
CA THR A 51 35.29 11.33 -7.53
C THR A 51 36.74 11.34 -7.08
N ASN A 52 37.53 12.34 -7.48
CA ASN A 52 38.96 12.40 -7.19
C ASN A 52 39.24 12.95 -5.78
N SER A 53 39.53 12.04 -4.83
CA SER A 53 39.71 12.32 -3.39
C SER A 53 40.74 13.42 -3.06
N PRO A 54 41.88 13.54 -3.77
CA PRO A 54 42.83 14.65 -3.62
C PRO A 54 42.26 16.07 -3.79
N ARG A 55 41.18 16.27 -4.55
CA ARG A 55 40.63 17.61 -4.79
C ARG A 55 39.78 18.04 -3.59
N ASN A 56 40.11 19.19 -3.01
CA ASN A 56 39.33 19.77 -1.91
C ASN A 56 38.07 20.49 -2.45
N VAL A 57 37.12 19.72 -2.97
CA VAL A 57 35.90 20.27 -3.57
C VAL A 57 34.87 20.64 -2.48
N PRO A 58 34.43 21.91 -2.39
CA PRO A 58 33.44 22.33 -1.41
C PRO A 58 32.10 21.59 -1.56
N MET A 59 31.39 21.39 -0.45
CA MET A 59 30.13 20.62 -0.42
C MET A 59 29.08 21.16 -1.41
N ARG A 60 28.90 22.48 -1.48
CA ARG A 60 27.97 23.12 -2.41
C ARG A 60 28.31 22.86 -3.88
N VAL A 61 29.60 22.73 -4.20
CA VAL A 61 30.05 22.36 -5.55
C VAL A 61 29.71 20.91 -5.82
N LYS A 62 29.99 19.98 -4.89
CA LYS A 62 29.61 18.55 -5.03
C LYS A 62 28.11 18.39 -5.32
N ILE A 63 27.25 19.14 -4.61
CA ILE A 63 25.79 19.18 -4.85
C ILE A 63 25.46 19.63 -6.29
N MET A 64 26.16 20.64 -6.82
CA MET A 64 25.97 21.07 -8.22
C MET A 64 26.46 20.05 -9.23
N LEU A 65 27.64 19.46 -9.01
CA LEU A 65 28.22 18.45 -9.90
C LEU A 65 27.31 17.21 -10.00
N ILE A 66 26.84 16.67 -8.87
CA ILE A 66 25.96 15.49 -8.90
C ILE A 66 24.61 15.80 -9.55
N LYS A 67 24.06 17.02 -9.41
CA LYS A 67 22.84 17.43 -10.11
C LYS A 67 23.04 17.44 -11.63
N CYS A 68 24.20 17.91 -12.09
CA CYS A 68 24.56 17.85 -13.51
C CYS A 68 24.66 16.40 -14.00
N LEU A 69 25.38 15.54 -13.28
CA LEU A 69 25.55 14.13 -13.64
C LEU A 69 24.22 13.35 -13.63
N MET A 70 23.33 13.65 -12.68
CA MET A 70 21.99 13.08 -12.62
C MET A 70 21.12 13.49 -13.81
N ASN A 71 21.20 14.75 -14.25
CA ASN A 71 20.48 15.17 -15.45
C ASN A 71 21.11 14.59 -16.72
N SER A 72 22.42 14.36 -16.74
CA SER A 72 23.12 13.86 -17.92
C SER A 72 22.83 12.40 -18.21
N CYS A 73 22.67 11.56 -17.20
CA CYS A 73 22.29 10.15 -17.40
C CYS A 73 20.82 9.95 -17.79
N VAL A 74 19.95 10.95 -17.56
CA VAL A 74 18.53 10.90 -17.93
C VAL A 74 18.25 11.55 -19.29
N ASN A 75 18.87 12.71 -19.57
CA ASN A 75 18.47 13.58 -20.68
C ASN A 75 19.53 13.78 -21.77
N GLY A 76 20.68 13.11 -21.68
CA GLY A 76 21.75 13.27 -22.67
C GLY A 76 22.47 12.01 -23.06
N TYR A 77 23.17 11.39 -22.11
CA TYR A 77 24.04 10.24 -22.39
C TYR A 77 23.43 8.97 -21.87
N THR A 78 23.27 7.98 -22.74
CA THR A 78 22.87 6.62 -22.34
C THR A 78 24.01 6.00 -21.53
N PRO A 79 23.78 5.55 -20.29
CA PRO A 79 24.78 4.79 -19.53
C PRO A 79 25.25 3.55 -20.28
N LYS A 80 26.58 3.39 -20.38
CA LYS A 80 27.21 2.21 -20.97
C LYS A 80 28.57 1.98 -20.35
N GLU A 81 28.85 0.72 -20.01
CA GLU A 81 30.16 0.30 -19.50
C GLU A 81 31.26 0.59 -20.52
N TYR A 82 32.37 1.12 -20.02
CA TYR A 82 33.54 1.41 -20.83
C TYR A 82 34.51 0.23 -20.74
N ASP A 83 34.78 -0.40 -21.87
CA ASP A 83 35.70 -1.53 -21.92
C ASP A 83 37.15 -1.03 -21.90
N ALA A 84 37.71 -1.01 -20.70
CA ALA A 84 39.04 -0.49 -20.43
C ALA A 84 40.11 -1.58 -20.64
N HIS A 85 40.25 -2.12 -21.85
CA HIS A 85 41.32 -3.07 -22.14
C HIS A 85 42.74 -2.46 -22.06
N THR A 86 42.87 -1.13 -22.03
CA THR A 86 44.17 -0.42 -22.03
C THR A 86 44.23 0.84 -21.14
N LEU A 87 43.14 1.19 -20.45
CA LEU A 87 43.04 2.40 -19.63
C LEU A 87 42.84 2.01 -18.16
N THR A 88 43.32 2.85 -17.24
CA THR A 88 43.19 2.71 -15.78
C THR A 88 41.86 2.04 -15.38
N PRO A 89 41.85 1.07 -14.45
CA PRO A 89 40.62 0.40 -14.03
C PRO A 89 39.52 1.41 -13.73
N MET A 90 38.26 1.10 -14.08
CA MET A 90 37.14 2.04 -13.93
C MET A 90 36.92 2.51 -12.48
N GLU A 91 37.42 1.73 -11.51
CA GLU A 91 37.38 2.03 -10.09
C GLU A 91 38.58 2.86 -9.59
N SER A 92 39.53 3.19 -10.46
CA SER A 92 40.69 4.02 -10.14
C SER A 92 40.26 5.48 -9.99
N GLU A 93 40.82 6.18 -9.00
CA GLU A 93 40.60 7.62 -8.78
C GLU A 93 40.95 8.47 -10.01
N ASP A 94 41.87 8.01 -10.87
CA ASP A 94 42.32 8.69 -12.09
C ASP A 94 41.54 8.32 -13.36
N PHE A 95 40.52 7.47 -13.26
CA PHE A 95 39.77 6.99 -14.43
C PHE A 95 39.18 8.13 -15.25
N TYR A 96 38.42 9.03 -14.61
CA TYR A 96 37.77 10.14 -15.32
C TYR A 96 38.77 11.19 -15.83
N ALA A 97 39.91 11.37 -15.14
CA ALA A 97 41.01 12.18 -15.65
C ALA A 97 41.61 11.58 -16.95
N ALA A 98 41.82 10.26 -16.98
CA ALA A 98 42.29 9.55 -18.17
C ALA A 98 41.27 9.59 -19.31
N LEU A 99 39.99 9.36 -19.00
CA LEU A 99 38.89 9.44 -19.94
C LEU A 99 38.77 10.85 -20.55
N GLY A 100 38.92 11.89 -19.74
CA GLY A 100 38.99 13.28 -20.21
C GLY A 100 40.15 13.52 -21.19
N ARG A 101 41.34 12.98 -20.91
CA ARG A 101 42.48 13.07 -21.84
C ARG A 101 42.18 12.38 -23.17
N ASN A 102 41.43 11.27 -23.17
CA ASN A 102 41.03 10.60 -24.39
C ASN A 102 40.01 11.42 -25.19
N TYR A 103 38.97 11.95 -24.54
CA TYR A 103 38.01 12.84 -25.21
C TYR A 103 38.68 14.07 -25.83
N ALA A 104 39.74 14.59 -25.22
CA ALA A 104 40.51 15.71 -25.75
C ALA A 104 41.35 15.36 -26.99
N LYS A 105 41.72 14.08 -27.18
CA LYS A 105 42.51 13.58 -28.32
C LYS A 105 41.66 13.19 -29.52
N VAL A 106 40.38 12.89 -29.31
CA VAL A 106 39.46 12.43 -30.37
C VAL A 106 39.18 13.61 -31.31
N SER A 107 39.42 13.40 -32.60
CA SER A 107 39.22 14.43 -33.63
C SER A 107 37.74 14.77 -33.79
N ILE A 108 37.45 16.02 -34.16
CA ILE A 108 36.07 16.48 -34.43
C ILE A 108 35.52 15.68 -35.63
N GLY A 109 34.79 14.59 -35.36
CA GLY A 109 34.19 13.74 -36.39
C GLY A 109 34.06 12.27 -36.01
N ASP A 110 34.93 11.76 -35.12
CA ASP A 110 34.89 10.35 -34.73
C ASP A 110 33.81 10.10 -33.68
N SER A 111 32.82 9.29 -34.04
CA SER A 111 31.70 8.95 -33.14
C SER A 111 32.03 7.85 -32.13
N THR A 112 33.16 7.16 -32.31
CA THR A 112 33.60 6.00 -31.52
C THR A 112 35.08 6.09 -31.21
N ASP A 113 35.51 5.53 -30.06
CA ASP A 113 36.94 5.34 -29.79
C ASP A 113 37.54 4.12 -30.53
N GLU A 114 38.83 3.88 -30.30
CA GLU A 114 39.59 2.76 -30.88
C GLU A 114 39.02 1.36 -30.54
N HIS A 115 38.18 1.26 -29.50
CA HIS A 115 37.52 0.02 -29.07
C HIS A 115 36.02 0.00 -29.41
N GLY A 116 35.54 0.98 -30.18
CA GLY A 116 34.14 1.06 -30.61
C GLY A 116 33.18 1.63 -29.56
N TYR A 117 33.68 2.27 -28.49
CA TYR A 117 32.83 2.93 -27.51
C TYR A 117 32.21 4.20 -28.10
N PRO A 118 30.87 4.36 -28.10
CA PRO A 118 30.18 5.50 -28.70
C PRO A 118 30.26 6.77 -27.84
N LEU A 119 31.39 7.47 -27.95
CA LEU A 119 31.81 8.62 -27.15
C LEU A 119 30.80 9.79 -27.10
N LEU A 120 30.01 9.99 -28.16
CA LEU A 120 29.12 11.15 -28.29
C LEU A 120 27.69 10.89 -27.80
N THR A 121 27.32 9.64 -27.54
CA THR A 121 25.95 9.25 -27.18
C THR A 121 25.87 8.47 -25.87
N HIS A 122 27.01 7.95 -25.39
CA HIS A 122 27.08 7.19 -24.15
C HIS A 122 28.15 7.73 -23.22
N PHE A 123 27.97 7.49 -21.92
CA PHE A 123 28.93 7.89 -20.89
C PHE A 123 29.03 6.83 -19.79
N PRO A 124 30.24 6.56 -19.25
CA PRO A 124 30.44 5.47 -18.30
C PRO A 124 30.35 5.98 -16.84
N TYR A 125 29.19 5.77 -16.21
CA TYR A 125 28.87 6.34 -14.89
C TYR A 125 29.32 5.49 -13.69
N ASN A 126 29.88 4.29 -13.87
CA ASN A 126 30.12 3.38 -12.72
C ASN A 126 31.05 3.96 -11.65
N GLY A 127 32.05 4.77 -12.00
CA GLY A 127 32.92 5.44 -11.02
C GLY A 127 32.16 6.45 -10.16
N VAL A 128 31.30 7.27 -10.79
CA VAL A 128 30.39 8.17 -10.06
C VAL A 128 29.39 7.39 -9.21
N ALA A 129 28.86 6.28 -9.73
CA ALA A 129 27.92 5.42 -9.00
C ALA A 129 28.59 4.82 -7.75
N LYS A 130 29.82 4.33 -7.87
CA LYS A 130 30.62 3.85 -6.74
C LYS A 130 30.82 4.93 -5.69
N TRP A 131 31.27 6.12 -6.11
CA TRP A 131 31.42 7.27 -5.20
C TRP A 131 30.11 7.63 -4.48
N ALA A 132 28.99 7.66 -5.21
CA ALA A 132 27.68 7.97 -4.64
C ALA A 132 27.21 6.90 -3.63
N ALA A 133 27.44 5.62 -3.93
CA ALA A 133 27.11 4.52 -3.03
C ALA A 133 27.99 4.56 -1.77
N ASP A 134 29.30 4.79 -1.92
CA ASP A 134 30.23 4.94 -0.80
C ASP A 134 29.85 6.13 0.08
N TYR A 135 29.46 7.26 -0.51
CA TYR A 135 28.98 8.42 0.24
C TYR A 135 27.74 8.07 1.07
N VAL A 136 26.78 7.35 0.49
CA VAL A 136 25.56 6.89 1.19
C VAL A 136 25.90 5.97 2.36
N VAL A 137 26.76 4.98 2.15
CA VAL A 137 27.17 4.02 3.20
C VAL A 137 27.90 4.74 4.34
N GLN A 138 28.84 5.63 4.03
CA GLN A 138 29.62 6.35 5.04
C GLN A 138 28.76 7.24 5.95
N HIS A 139 27.81 7.97 5.38
CA HIS A 139 27.01 8.95 6.12
C HIS A 139 25.85 8.33 6.91
N LEU A 140 25.59 7.03 6.76
CA LEU A 140 24.67 6.28 7.60
C LEU A 140 25.33 5.68 8.85
N LEU A 141 26.64 5.47 8.79
CA LEU A 141 27.45 5.05 9.95
C LEU A 141 27.83 6.23 10.84
N ASP A 142 27.54 7.46 10.41
CA ASP A 142 27.85 8.66 11.16
C ASP A 142 26.85 8.87 12.30
N VAL A 143 27.35 8.86 13.54
CA VAL A 143 26.54 9.05 14.76
C VAL A 143 26.13 10.52 14.91
N ARG A 144 26.80 11.44 14.20
CA ARG A 144 26.47 12.88 14.29
C ARG A 144 25.25 13.23 13.45
N LYS A 145 24.62 14.34 13.81
CA LYS A 145 23.59 14.96 12.98
C LYS A 145 24.21 15.58 11.72
N LEU A 146 23.74 15.14 10.55
CA LEU A 146 24.13 15.70 9.26
C LEU A 146 23.61 17.14 9.11
N SER A 147 24.38 17.98 8.43
CA SER A 147 23.99 19.32 7.99
C SER A 147 23.00 19.28 6.82
N ASP A 148 22.33 20.40 6.53
CA ASP A 148 21.37 20.48 5.42
C ASP A 148 22.02 20.21 4.05
N ASP A 149 23.25 20.70 3.84
CA ASP A 149 24.01 20.44 2.61
C ASP A 149 24.39 18.95 2.49
N GLU A 150 24.72 18.28 3.60
CA GLU A 150 25.00 16.83 3.61
C GLU A 150 23.74 15.99 3.36
N LEU A 151 22.60 16.38 3.95
CA LEU A 151 21.31 15.73 3.70
C LEU A 151 20.86 15.89 2.25
N GLU A 152 21.09 17.07 1.64
CA GLU A 152 20.84 17.32 0.23
C GLU A 152 21.75 16.48 -0.66
N LEU A 153 23.04 16.38 -0.35
CA LEU A 153 23.96 15.54 -1.11
C LEU A 153 23.61 14.06 -0.99
N LEU A 154 23.32 13.58 0.22
CA LEU A 154 22.87 12.21 0.48
C LEU A 154 21.63 11.86 -0.35
N ARG A 155 20.62 12.74 -0.33
CA ARG A 155 19.40 12.59 -1.15
C ARG A 155 19.73 12.48 -2.64
N LEU A 156 20.63 13.34 -3.14
CA LEU A 156 21.01 13.38 -4.55
C LEU A 156 21.80 12.15 -4.98
N CYS A 157 22.68 11.63 -4.13
CA CYS A 157 23.39 10.37 -4.39
C CYS A 157 22.40 9.21 -4.57
N VAL A 158 21.40 9.09 -3.69
CA VAL A 158 20.35 8.06 -3.82
C VAL A 158 19.53 8.24 -5.09
N GLN A 159 19.16 9.48 -5.44
CA GLN A 159 18.43 9.76 -6.69
C GLN A 159 19.24 9.47 -7.95
N PHE A 160 20.53 9.81 -7.94
CA PHE A 160 21.45 9.49 -9.02
C PHE A 160 21.51 7.98 -9.26
N LEU A 161 21.67 7.19 -8.19
CA LEU A 161 21.69 5.73 -8.27
C LEU A 161 20.32 5.15 -8.70
N CYS A 162 19.22 5.75 -8.23
CA CYS A 162 17.87 5.39 -8.63
C CYS A 162 17.63 5.53 -10.15
N ASN A 163 18.18 6.58 -10.77
CA ASN A 163 18.12 6.76 -12.23
C ASN A 163 18.93 5.70 -13.00
N LEU A 164 19.95 5.13 -12.35
CA LEU A 164 20.80 4.10 -12.94
C LEU A 164 20.30 2.67 -12.72
N CYS A 165 19.25 2.43 -11.94
CA CYS A 165 18.73 1.09 -11.63
C CYS A 165 18.51 0.22 -12.87
N LYS A 166 17.99 0.79 -13.97
CA LYS A 166 17.76 0.08 -15.24
C LYS A 166 19.05 -0.49 -15.85
N TYR A 167 20.18 0.14 -15.59
CA TYR A 167 21.50 -0.28 -16.05
C TYR A 167 22.23 -1.15 -15.04
N SER A 168 21.71 -1.27 -13.81
CA SER A 168 22.19 -2.17 -12.76
C SER A 168 23.71 -2.03 -12.49
N PRO A 169 24.23 -0.82 -12.20
CA PRO A 169 25.67 -0.63 -12.01
C PRO A 169 26.20 -1.49 -10.85
N PRO A 170 27.44 -2.01 -10.89
CA PRO A 170 27.97 -2.90 -9.85
C PRO A 170 27.86 -2.34 -8.42
N ALA A 171 27.98 -1.01 -8.27
CA ALA A 171 27.92 -0.32 -6.99
C ALA A 171 26.60 -0.52 -6.22
N ILE A 172 25.47 -0.72 -6.91
CA ILE A 172 24.19 -0.94 -6.20
C ILE A 172 24.09 -2.35 -5.62
N HIS A 173 24.88 -3.30 -6.11
CA HIS A 173 24.87 -4.70 -5.61
C HIS A 173 25.70 -4.91 -4.34
N ASP A 174 26.45 -3.90 -3.87
CA ASP A 174 27.18 -3.96 -2.60
C ASP A 174 26.19 -4.14 -1.43
N GLU A 175 26.41 -5.15 -0.59
CA GLU A 175 25.50 -5.48 0.50
C GLU A 175 25.40 -4.37 1.55
N ARG A 176 26.49 -3.62 1.82
CA ARG A 176 26.44 -2.47 2.74
C ARG A 176 25.58 -1.36 2.16
N PHE A 177 25.62 -1.17 0.85
CA PHE A 177 24.74 -0.21 0.17
C PHE A 177 23.27 -0.65 0.21
N LYS A 178 22.99 -1.95 0.03
CA LYS A 178 21.63 -2.50 0.20
C LYS A 178 21.09 -2.25 1.61
N GLU A 179 21.86 -2.58 2.64
CA GLU A 179 21.52 -2.30 4.05
C GLU A 179 21.31 -0.80 4.29
N ALA A 180 22.22 0.02 3.76
CA ALA A 180 22.14 1.48 3.87
C ALA A 180 20.82 2.04 3.32
N THR A 181 20.41 1.61 2.12
CA THR A 181 19.14 2.07 1.51
C THR A 181 17.92 1.64 2.32
N MET A 182 17.95 0.45 2.94
CA MET A 182 16.92 -0.01 3.88
C MET A 182 16.88 0.81 5.18
N MET A 183 18.01 1.34 5.65
CA MET A 183 18.02 2.27 6.78
C MET A 183 17.41 3.62 6.40
N LEU A 184 17.68 4.10 5.17
CA LEU A 184 17.19 5.40 4.70
C LEU A 184 15.67 5.47 4.56
N ILE A 185 14.97 4.35 4.34
CA ILE A 185 13.49 4.34 4.32
C ILE A 185 12.87 4.57 5.71
N ARG A 186 13.67 4.69 6.77
CA ARG A 186 13.23 5.09 8.10
C ARG A 186 13.73 6.48 8.51
N HIS A 187 14.47 7.16 7.64
CA HIS A 187 15.14 8.41 7.95
C HIS A 187 14.14 9.55 8.22
N ASP A 188 14.44 10.42 9.18
CA ASP A 188 13.53 11.50 9.60
C ASP A 188 13.45 12.64 8.57
N HIS A 189 14.52 12.88 7.81
CA HIS A 189 14.53 13.85 6.72
C HIS A 189 13.71 13.35 5.52
N PHE A 190 12.50 13.91 5.37
CA PHE A 190 11.50 13.48 4.39
C PHE A 190 11.99 13.43 2.92
N PRO A 191 12.80 14.38 2.41
CA PRO A 191 13.37 14.28 1.07
C PRO A 191 14.30 13.08 0.85
N VAL A 192 15.11 12.72 1.85
CA VAL A 192 16.01 11.55 1.80
C VAL A 192 15.19 10.26 1.82
N LEU A 193 14.22 10.18 2.73
CA LEU A 193 13.26 9.09 2.81
C LEU A 193 12.57 8.85 1.45
N ARG A 194 12.04 9.89 0.81
CA ARG A 194 11.39 9.78 -0.51
C ARG A 194 12.33 9.28 -1.60
N ALA A 195 13.58 9.74 -1.61
CA ALA A 195 14.57 9.27 -2.56
C ALA A 195 14.86 7.78 -2.36
N ALA A 196 15.00 7.33 -1.11
CA ALA A 196 15.21 5.92 -0.77
C ALA A 196 14.01 5.05 -1.17
N CYS A 197 12.77 5.48 -0.89
CA CYS A 197 11.58 4.74 -1.34
C CYS A 197 11.51 4.60 -2.87
N ALA A 198 11.87 5.66 -3.62
CA ALA A 198 11.93 5.59 -5.08
C ALA A 198 13.02 4.61 -5.56
N PHE A 199 14.18 4.60 -4.91
CA PHE A 199 15.24 3.63 -5.19
C PHE A 199 14.78 2.19 -4.95
N ILE A 200 14.21 1.91 -3.77
CA ILE A 200 13.69 0.57 -3.42
C ILE A 200 12.62 0.11 -4.41
N HIS A 201 11.68 0.99 -4.78
CA HIS A 201 10.68 0.69 -5.80
C HIS A 201 11.33 0.29 -7.13
N ASN A 202 12.28 1.09 -7.63
CA ASN A 202 12.92 0.82 -8.92
C ASN A 202 13.74 -0.48 -8.89
N VAL A 203 14.44 -0.76 -7.79
CA VAL A 203 15.18 -2.00 -7.65
C VAL A 203 14.25 -3.21 -7.64
N LEU A 204 13.12 -3.14 -6.91
CA LEU A 204 12.16 -4.23 -6.86
C LEU A 204 11.49 -4.49 -8.22
N THR A 205 11.27 -3.46 -9.03
CA THR A 205 10.46 -3.55 -10.27
C THR A 205 11.28 -3.60 -11.56
N VAL A 206 12.52 -3.11 -11.56
CA VAL A 206 13.35 -2.95 -12.77
C VAL A 206 14.63 -3.78 -12.72
N CYS A 207 15.22 -3.99 -11.54
CA CYS A 207 16.43 -4.81 -11.42
C CYS A 207 16.09 -6.31 -11.45
N GLU A 208 17.13 -7.15 -11.36
CA GLU A 208 16.98 -8.60 -11.32
C GLU A 208 16.08 -9.06 -10.17
N GLU A 209 15.22 -10.06 -10.42
CA GLU A 209 14.22 -10.57 -9.47
C GLU A 209 14.81 -10.99 -8.11
N ASN A 210 16.09 -11.39 -8.11
CA ASN A 210 16.83 -11.88 -6.96
C ASN A 210 17.75 -10.83 -6.30
N TYR A 211 17.62 -9.55 -6.66
CA TYR A 211 18.44 -8.49 -6.07
C TYR A 211 18.38 -8.48 -4.53
N TYR A 212 17.17 -8.65 -3.99
CA TYR A 212 16.91 -8.87 -2.57
C TYR A 212 16.49 -10.32 -2.32
N SER A 213 17.01 -10.92 -1.25
CA SER A 213 16.53 -12.22 -0.77
C SER A 213 15.09 -12.14 -0.28
N GLU A 214 14.41 -13.28 -0.21
CA GLU A 214 13.03 -13.34 0.30
C GLU A 214 12.92 -12.88 1.76
N THR A 215 13.96 -13.08 2.57
CA THR A 215 14.03 -12.56 3.94
C THR A 215 14.08 -11.04 3.95
N VAL A 216 14.88 -10.43 3.09
CA VAL A 216 14.98 -8.97 2.98
C VAL A 216 13.68 -8.38 2.44
N LYS A 217 13.05 -9.01 1.44
CA LYS A 217 11.74 -8.58 0.94
C LYS A 217 10.64 -8.63 2.01
N ASN A 218 10.68 -9.60 2.92
CA ASN A 218 9.79 -9.62 4.11
C ASN A 218 10.03 -8.40 4.99
N GLU A 219 11.29 -8.09 5.29
CA GLU A 219 11.65 -6.92 6.11
C GLU A 219 11.22 -5.60 5.44
N LEU A 220 11.50 -5.44 4.15
CA LEU A 220 11.07 -4.28 3.35
C LEU A 220 9.56 -4.07 3.41
N THR A 221 8.77 -5.15 3.37
CA THR A 221 7.30 -5.04 3.44
C THR A 221 6.86 -4.43 4.77
N ILE A 222 7.52 -4.77 5.87
CA ILE A 222 7.27 -4.18 7.20
C ILE A 222 7.75 -2.72 7.23
N LEU A 223 8.97 -2.46 6.76
CA LEU A 223 9.58 -1.13 6.81
C LEU A 223 8.83 -0.10 5.97
N LEU A 224 8.21 -0.51 4.87
CA LEU A 224 7.45 0.37 3.97
C LEU A 224 6.09 0.82 4.54
N ILE A 225 5.57 0.19 5.60
CA ILE A 225 4.28 0.57 6.21
C ILE A 225 4.29 2.04 6.65
N LYS A 226 5.34 2.49 7.35
CA LYS A 226 5.46 3.89 7.82
C LYS A 226 5.54 4.90 6.64
N PRO A 227 6.41 4.71 5.63
CA PRO A 227 6.42 5.55 4.43
C PRO A 227 5.06 5.63 3.70
N VAL A 228 4.31 4.53 3.66
CA VAL A 228 2.96 4.50 3.06
C VAL A 228 1.98 5.32 3.90
N LYS A 229 2.02 5.22 5.24
CA LYS A 229 1.26 6.09 6.16
C LYS A 229 1.54 7.58 5.95
N LEU A 230 2.76 7.92 5.52
CA LEU A 230 3.18 9.30 5.21
C LEU A 230 2.77 9.75 3.80
N GLY A 231 2.09 8.91 3.01
CA GLY A 231 1.59 9.24 1.67
C GLY A 231 2.67 9.31 0.59
N ILE A 232 3.75 8.52 0.70
CA ILE A 232 4.81 8.46 -0.31
C ILE A 232 4.41 7.51 -1.44
N PRO A 233 4.18 7.98 -2.69
CA PRO A 233 3.65 7.13 -3.76
C PRO A 233 4.55 5.95 -4.13
N SER A 234 5.87 6.16 -4.25
CA SER A 234 6.81 5.07 -4.55
C SER A 234 6.86 4.00 -3.46
N ALA A 235 6.59 4.36 -2.20
CA ALA A 235 6.47 3.38 -1.13
C ALA A 235 5.18 2.57 -1.27
N THR A 236 4.07 3.21 -1.66
CA THR A 236 2.80 2.54 -1.94
C THR A 236 2.96 1.54 -3.08
N ASP A 237 3.58 1.94 -4.18
CA ASP A 237 3.80 1.07 -5.34
C ASP A 237 4.73 -0.10 -5.00
N ALA A 238 5.81 0.16 -4.25
CA ALA A 238 6.71 -0.90 -3.76
C ALA A 238 6.00 -1.88 -2.82
N LEU A 239 5.15 -1.38 -1.91
CA LEU A 239 4.41 -2.23 -0.98
C LEU A 239 3.39 -3.12 -1.73
N LYS A 240 2.68 -2.56 -2.73
CA LYS A 240 1.78 -3.33 -3.59
C LYS A 240 2.53 -4.46 -4.29
N TYR A 241 3.63 -4.13 -4.97
CA TYR A 241 4.47 -5.10 -5.66
C TYR A 241 4.90 -6.26 -4.75
N LEU A 242 5.32 -5.95 -3.51
CA LEU A 242 5.73 -6.98 -2.55
C LEU A 242 4.57 -7.87 -2.07
N LEU A 243 3.37 -7.30 -1.92
CA LEU A 243 2.17 -8.00 -1.44
C LEU A 243 1.48 -8.87 -2.50
N GLU A 244 1.81 -8.69 -3.78
CA GLU A 244 1.37 -9.60 -4.85
C GLU A 244 1.99 -11.00 -4.72
N ASN A 245 3.11 -11.13 -4.00
CA ASN A 245 3.72 -12.43 -3.74
C ASN A 245 2.83 -13.29 -2.81
N PRO A 246 2.47 -14.54 -3.21
CA PRO A 246 1.53 -15.39 -2.47
C PRO A 246 1.83 -15.65 -1.00
N GLY A 247 3.11 -15.73 -0.62
CA GLY A 247 3.53 -16.04 0.75
C GLY A 247 3.81 -14.81 1.61
N ARG A 248 3.90 -13.61 1.00
CA ARG A 248 4.46 -12.43 1.69
C ARG A 248 3.67 -12.06 2.93
N LEU A 249 2.35 -11.90 2.78
CA LEU A 249 1.51 -11.47 3.89
C LEU A 249 1.60 -12.45 5.06
N GLN A 250 1.48 -13.75 4.80
CA GLN A 250 1.57 -14.81 5.82
C GLN A 250 2.92 -14.78 6.56
N ASN A 251 4.02 -14.53 5.85
CA ASN A 251 5.37 -14.55 6.42
C ASN A 251 5.67 -13.40 7.38
N ILE A 252 4.94 -12.28 7.26
CA ILE A 252 5.18 -11.06 8.04
C ILE A 252 4.07 -10.79 9.06
N TYR A 253 2.85 -11.29 8.85
CA TYR A 253 1.66 -10.87 9.58
C TYR A 253 1.80 -10.91 11.11
N ASP A 254 2.33 -12.01 11.63
CA ASP A 254 2.50 -12.22 13.07
C ASP A 254 3.72 -11.49 13.66
N LYS A 255 4.60 -10.95 12.81
CA LYS A 255 5.81 -10.18 13.22
C LYS A 255 5.53 -8.68 13.36
N ILE A 256 4.41 -8.21 12.81
CA ILE A 256 4.04 -6.79 12.80
C ILE A 256 3.20 -6.49 14.05
N LEU A 257 3.41 -5.29 14.63
CA LEU A 257 2.61 -4.76 15.73
C LEU A 257 1.14 -4.62 15.32
N ILE A 258 0.22 -4.67 16.28
CA ILE A 258 -1.22 -4.69 15.97
C ILE A 258 -1.66 -3.43 15.21
N GLU A 259 -1.12 -2.27 15.53
CA GLU A 259 -1.45 -0.99 14.88
C GLU A 259 -1.02 -0.94 13.41
N ASP A 260 0.14 -1.52 13.10
CA ASP A 260 0.66 -1.62 11.74
C ASP A 260 -0.07 -2.72 10.95
N ARG A 261 -0.50 -3.79 11.62
CA ARG A 261 -1.33 -4.84 11.01
C ARG A 261 -2.72 -4.32 10.64
N LEU A 262 -3.37 -3.57 11.54
CA LEU A 262 -4.66 -2.93 11.25
C LEU A 262 -4.55 -2.01 10.03
N TYR A 263 -3.53 -1.15 10.01
CA TYR A 263 -3.28 -0.29 8.86
C TYR A 263 -3.03 -1.08 7.57
N LEU A 264 -2.23 -2.15 7.64
CA LEU A 264 -1.97 -2.99 6.47
C LEU A 264 -3.25 -3.65 5.93
N LEU A 265 -4.14 -4.12 6.80
CA LEU A 265 -5.43 -4.66 6.40
C LEU A 265 -6.35 -3.58 5.79
N GLU A 266 -6.41 -2.38 6.37
CA GLU A 266 -7.16 -1.26 5.82
C GLU A 266 -6.63 -0.83 4.45
N PHE A 267 -5.30 -0.80 4.30
CA PHE A 267 -4.63 -0.57 3.02
C PHE A 267 -5.06 -1.62 1.99
N LEU A 268 -4.96 -2.91 2.33
CA LEU A 268 -5.41 -4.00 1.46
C LEU A 268 -6.89 -3.84 1.06
N LEU A 269 -7.76 -3.51 2.03
CA LEU A 269 -9.19 -3.30 1.78
C LEU A 269 -9.43 -2.13 0.81
N GLN A 270 -8.73 -1.01 0.97
CA GLN A 270 -8.86 0.15 0.09
C GLN A 270 -8.38 -0.18 -1.33
N GLU A 271 -7.22 -0.81 -1.48
CA GLU A 271 -6.68 -1.17 -2.79
C GLU A 271 -7.54 -2.23 -3.50
N LEU A 272 -8.13 -3.16 -2.76
CA LEU A 272 -9.13 -4.10 -3.28
C LEU A 272 -10.40 -3.40 -3.79
N ARG A 273 -10.91 -2.42 -3.05
CA ARG A 273 -12.09 -1.63 -3.46
C ARG A 273 -11.81 -0.80 -4.71
N ASN A 274 -10.61 -0.23 -4.83
CA ASN A 274 -10.18 0.54 -5.99
C ASN A 274 -9.80 -0.33 -7.19
N SER A 275 -9.71 -1.65 -7.02
CA SER A 275 -9.24 -2.59 -8.05
C SER A 275 -7.80 -2.40 -8.50
N GLU A 276 -6.98 -1.86 -7.59
CA GLU A 276 -5.56 -1.59 -7.78
C GLU A 276 -4.65 -2.71 -7.23
N LEU A 277 -5.25 -3.74 -6.60
CA LEU A 277 -4.54 -4.91 -6.07
C LEU A 277 -5.31 -6.21 -6.33
N ASN A 278 -4.58 -7.25 -6.76
CA ASN A 278 -5.07 -8.61 -6.91
C ASN A 278 -4.39 -9.51 -5.88
N LEU A 279 -5.16 -10.07 -4.95
CA LEU A 279 -4.63 -11.00 -3.95
C LEU A 279 -4.51 -12.40 -4.55
N SER A 280 -3.47 -13.14 -4.20
CA SER A 280 -3.35 -14.55 -4.58
C SER A 280 -4.34 -15.43 -3.79
N ARG A 281 -4.54 -16.68 -4.24
CA ARG A 281 -5.37 -17.67 -3.54
C ARG A 281 -4.83 -17.94 -2.12
N GLU A 282 -3.51 -18.00 -1.98
CA GLU A 282 -2.79 -18.27 -0.74
C GLU A 282 -3.03 -17.16 0.28
N VAL A 283 -2.94 -15.90 -0.15
CA VAL A 283 -3.24 -14.73 0.70
C VAL A 283 -4.71 -14.75 1.15
N ILE A 284 -5.66 -15.01 0.24
CA ILE A 284 -7.08 -15.10 0.58
C ILE A 284 -7.35 -16.24 1.57
N SER A 285 -6.74 -17.40 1.35
CA SER A 285 -6.83 -18.55 2.25
C SER A 285 -6.28 -18.22 3.64
N PHE A 286 -5.13 -17.56 3.71
CA PHE A 286 -4.54 -17.09 4.96
C PHE A 286 -5.47 -16.14 5.72
N LEU A 287 -6.06 -15.14 5.03
CA LEU A 287 -6.98 -14.18 5.64
C LEU A 287 -8.28 -14.86 6.14
N SER A 288 -8.84 -15.79 5.34
CA SER A 288 -9.99 -16.61 5.75
C SER A 288 -9.67 -17.43 7.00
N GLU A 289 -8.52 -18.09 7.03
CA GLU A 289 -8.08 -18.89 8.16
C GLU A 289 -7.85 -18.06 9.43
N ARG A 290 -7.32 -16.84 9.28
CA ARG A 290 -7.19 -15.91 10.41
C ARG A 290 -8.53 -15.43 10.92
N PHE A 291 -9.47 -15.09 10.04
CA PHE A 291 -10.83 -14.75 10.43
C PHE A 291 -11.47 -15.90 11.21
N LYS A 292 -11.51 -17.12 10.65
CA LYS A 292 -12.12 -18.29 11.30
C LYS A 292 -11.55 -18.59 12.70
N LYS A 293 -10.23 -18.40 12.88
CA LYS A 293 -9.56 -18.67 14.17
C LYS A 293 -9.82 -17.65 15.27
N LYS A 294 -10.14 -16.41 14.89
CA LYS A 294 -10.23 -15.29 15.84
C LYS A 294 -11.60 -14.62 15.86
N SER A 295 -12.54 -15.00 15.01
CA SER A 295 -13.78 -14.25 14.80
C SER A 295 -14.66 -14.14 16.05
N ASP A 296 -14.60 -15.13 16.95
CA ASP A 296 -15.31 -15.10 18.24
C ASP A 296 -14.83 -13.99 19.19
N LEU A 297 -13.65 -13.40 18.97
CA LEU A 297 -13.17 -12.25 19.75
C LEU A 297 -14.12 -11.05 19.67
N VAL A 298 -14.89 -10.92 18.58
CA VAL A 298 -15.90 -9.86 18.43
C VAL A 298 -16.99 -9.97 19.49
N LEU A 299 -17.34 -11.17 19.95
CA LEU A 299 -18.30 -11.36 21.04
C LEU A 299 -17.82 -10.77 22.37
N LYS A 300 -16.50 -10.59 22.54
CA LYS A 300 -15.96 -9.97 23.76
C LYS A 300 -16.24 -8.47 23.85
N THR A 301 -16.64 -7.82 22.74
CA THR A 301 -17.03 -6.40 22.74
C THR A 301 -18.29 -6.12 23.55
N VAL A 302 -19.04 -7.15 23.96
CA VAL A 302 -20.14 -7.04 24.95
C VAL A 302 -19.63 -6.45 26.26
N ASN A 303 -18.40 -6.80 26.66
CA ASN A 303 -17.76 -6.26 27.85
C ASN A 303 -16.90 -5.05 27.43
N SER A 304 -17.28 -3.85 27.84
CA SER A 304 -16.66 -2.55 27.50
C SER A 304 -15.19 -2.36 27.94
N TYR A 305 -14.52 -3.41 28.40
CA TYR A 305 -13.20 -3.38 29.05
C TYR A 305 -12.03 -3.82 28.16
N LEU A 306 -12.28 -4.26 26.93
CA LEU A 306 -11.21 -4.73 26.04
C LEU A 306 -10.74 -3.63 25.10
N ASP A 307 -9.42 -3.54 24.98
CA ASP A 307 -8.74 -2.71 23.99
C ASP A 307 -9.25 -3.15 22.60
N GLY A 308 -10.02 -2.29 21.93
CA GLY A 308 -10.84 -2.63 20.75
C GLY A 308 -10.05 -3.00 19.49
N THR A 309 -8.73 -3.13 19.59
CA THR A 309 -7.80 -3.40 18.49
C THR A 309 -7.93 -4.82 17.94
N GLU A 310 -8.03 -5.84 18.80
CA GLU A 310 -8.20 -7.23 18.32
C GLU A 310 -9.55 -7.45 17.62
N PRO A 311 -10.69 -6.96 18.15
CA PRO A 311 -11.97 -7.05 17.42
C PRO A 311 -11.96 -6.24 16.12
N MET A 312 -11.26 -5.10 16.05
CA MET A 312 -11.13 -4.31 14.82
C MET A 312 -10.42 -5.11 13.71
N GLU A 313 -9.39 -5.89 14.05
CA GLU A 313 -8.71 -6.79 13.09
C GLU A 313 -9.74 -7.71 12.41
N ILE A 314 -10.67 -8.27 13.19
CA ILE A 314 -11.70 -9.18 12.68
C ILE A 314 -12.70 -8.45 11.78
N THR A 315 -13.11 -7.24 12.15
CA THR A 315 -14.03 -6.43 11.34
C THR A 315 -13.43 -6.11 9.97
N ILE A 316 -12.17 -5.71 9.91
CA ILE A 316 -11.49 -5.43 8.63
C ILE A 316 -11.31 -6.72 7.82
N LEU A 317 -10.97 -7.85 8.46
CA LEU A 317 -10.89 -9.16 7.79
C LEU A 317 -12.24 -9.56 7.16
N LEU A 318 -13.34 -9.41 7.90
CA LEU A 318 -14.68 -9.66 7.38
C LEU A 318 -15.02 -8.76 6.19
N ASP A 319 -14.57 -7.50 6.24
CA ASP A 319 -14.76 -6.57 5.14
C ASP A 319 -13.98 -6.95 3.89
N ILE A 320 -12.72 -7.37 4.04
CA ILE A 320 -11.91 -7.90 2.94
C ILE A 320 -12.59 -9.14 2.35
N LEU A 321 -13.01 -10.10 3.18
CA LEU A 321 -13.72 -11.29 2.71
C LEU A 321 -15.03 -10.93 1.99
N GLY A 322 -15.75 -9.92 2.47
CA GLY A 322 -16.93 -9.39 1.81
C GLY A 322 -16.65 -8.86 0.40
N VAL A 323 -15.57 -8.09 0.24
CA VAL A 323 -15.14 -7.59 -1.09
C VAL A 323 -14.70 -8.74 -1.98
N VAL A 324 -13.83 -9.64 -1.49
CA VAL A 324 -13.30 -10.76 -2.27
C VAL A 324 -14.40 -11.71 -2.72
N THR A 325 -15.38 -12.03 -1.86
CA THR A 325 -16.52 -12.90 -2.21
C THR A 325 -17.50 -12.25 -3.19
N SER A 326 -17.52 -10.92 -3.30
CA SER A 326 -18.38 -10.18 -4.25
C SER A 326 -17.78 -10.02 -5.65
N ARG A 327 -16.48 -10.24 -5.82
CA ARG A 327 -15.78 -10.05 -7.10
C ARG A 327 -16.04 -11.25 -8.03
N THR A 328 -16.61 -10.95 -9.20
CA THR A 328 -16.88 -11.92 -10.27
C THR A 328 -15.79 -11.95 -11.35
N SER A 329 -14.57 -11.48 -11.05
CA SER A 329 -13.50 -11.37 -12.04
C SER A 329 -13.05 -12.73 -12.57
N SER A 330 -12.47 -12.73 -13.78
CA SER A 330 -11.98 -13.88 -14.55
C SER A 330 -10.99 -14.79 -13.79
N SER A 331 -10.41 -14.27 -12.72
CA SER A 331 -9.66 -14.98 -11.69
C SER A 331 -10.66 -15.59 -10.70
N ASN A 332 -10.78 -16.92 -10.67
CA ASN A 332 -11.70 -17.76 -9.89
C ASN A 332 -11.72 -17.57 -8.33
N TYR A 333 -11.61 -16.35 -7.79
CA TYR A 333 -11.54 -16.07 -6.35
C TYR A 333 -12.82 -16.44 -5.61
N SER A 334 -13.98 -16.06 -6.16
CA SER A 334 -15.28 -16.42 -5.58
C SER A 334 -15.45 -17.94 -5.50
N ASN A 335 -15.06 -18.65 -6.55
CA ASN A 335 -15.11 -20.12 -6.59
C ASN A 335 -14.26 -20.73 -5.47
N ASN A 336 -13.10 -20.15 -5.15
CA ASN A 336 -12.23 -20.71 -4.11
C ASN A 336 -12.80 -20.56 -2.70
N LEU A 337 -13.41 -19.41 -2.39
CA LEU A 337 -14.02 -19.21 -1.07
C LEU A 337 -15.33 -19.97 -0.94
N GLN A 338 -16.13 -20.08 -2.01
CA GLN A 338 -17.37 -20.88 -1.99
C GLN A 338 -17.12 -22.36 -1.65
N GLU A 339 -15.96 -22.91 -2.01
CA GLU A 339 -15.57 -24.27 -1.63
C GLU A 339 -15.12 -24.40 -0.15
N ASP A 340 -14.80 -23.29 0.53
CA ASP A 340 -14.47 -23.29 1.96
C ASP A 340 -15.74 -23.36 2.82
N LYS A 341 -16.32 -24.56 2.94
CA LYS A 341 -17.50 -24.82 3.80
C LYS A 341 -17.27 -24.40 5.25
N SER A 342 -16.03 -24.49 5.75
CA SER A 342 -15.71 -24.13 7.13
C SER A 342 -15.89 -22.62 7.39
N LEU A 343 -15.60 -21.79 6.39
CA LEU A 343 -15.86 -20.35 6.44
C LEU A 343 -17.36 -20.05 6.52
N LEU A 344 -18.16 -20.69 5.65
CA LEU A 344 -19.61 -20.50 5.66
C LEU A 344 -20.22 -20.89 7.02
N ILE A 345 -19.84 -22.05 7.54
CA ILE A 345 -20.26 -22.53 8.87
C ILE A 345 -19.86 -21.52 9.94
N ASN A 346 -18.60 -21.06 9.95
CA ASN A 346 -18.14 -20.06 10.92
C ASN A 346 -19.00 -18.78 10.87
N CYS A 347 -19.26 -18.23 9.68
CA CYS A 347 -20.09 -17.04 9.53
C CYS A 347 -21.54 -17.26 10.01
N ILE A 348 -22.15 -18.41 9.72
CA ILE A 348 -23.52 -18.74 10.15
C ILE A 348 -23.60 -18.82 11.68
N PHE A 349 -22.71 -19.59 12.31
CA PHE A 349 -22.74 -19.77 13.77
C PHE A 349 -22.34 -18.50 14.53
N LEU A 350 -21.44 -17.69 13.97
CA LEU A 350 -21.13 -16.38 14.55
C LEU A 350 -22.33 -15.43 14.43
N LEU A 351 -23.02 -15.40 13.29
CA LEU A 351 -24.24 -14.61 13.13
C LEU A 351 -25.32 -15.04 14.14
N LYS A 352 -25.52 -16.35 14.32
CA LYS A 352 -26.43 -16.89 15.34
C LYS A 352 -26.06 -16.40 16.74
N SER A 353 -24.78 -16.52 17.11
CA SER A 353 -24.28 -16.13 18.43
C SER A 353 -24.50 -14.64 18.69
N LEU A 354 -24.14 -13.77 17.74
CA LEU A 354 -24.34 -12.32 17.84
C LEU A 354 -25.83 -11.95 17.89
N HIS A 355 -26.67 -12.70 17.18
CA HIS A 355 -28.12 -12.48 17.19
C HIS A 355 -28.74 -12.87 18.54
N MET A 356 -28.34 -14.00 19.12
CA MET A 356 -28.76 -14.44 20.45
C MET A 356 -28.30 -13.48 21.54
N VAL A 357 -27.01 -13.12 21.56
CA VAL A 357 -26.44 -12.19 22.54
C VAL A 357 -27.13 -10.83 22.48
N GLY A 358 -27.44 -10.32 21.29
CA GLY A 358 -28.18 -9.06 21.12
C GLY A 358 -29.63 -9.09 21.62
N ARG A 359 -30.21 -10.28 21.86
CA ARG A 359 -31.56 -10.46 22.42
C ARG A 359 -31.58 -10.66 23.93
N GLU A 360 -30.49 -11.16 24.50
CA GLU A 360 -30.41 -11.48 25.94
C GLU A 360 -30.29 -10.24 26.83
N SER A 361 -29.55 -9.23 26.37
CA SER A 361 -29.28 -8.01 27.13
C SER A 361 -29.06 -6.82 26.21
N ASP A 362 -29.15 -5.61 26.75
CA ASP A 362 -28.75 -4.39 26.03
C ASP A 362 -27.21 -4.33 25.93
N ASN A 363 -26.70 -4.44 24.71
CA ASN A 363 -25.29 -4.44 24.37
C ASN A 363 -25.10 -3.97 22.93
N PHE A 364 -23.86 -3.93 22.41
CA PHE A 364 -23.56 -3.43 21.05
C PHE A 364 -24.19 -4.23 19.90
N PHE A 365 -24.69 -5.44 20.14
CA PHE A 365 -25.37 -6.28 19.13
C PHE A 365 -26.90 -6.21 19.19
N THR A 366 -27.45 -5.51 20.18
CA THR A 366 -28.89 -5.23 20.28
C THR A 366 -29.32 -4.35 19.11
N PRO A 367 -30.35 -4.75 18.33
CA PRO A 367 -30.81 -3.99 17.17
C PRO A 367 -31.34 -2.62 17.58
N VAL A 368 -30.96 -1.58 16.82
CA VAL A 368 -31.43 -0.21 17.04
C VAL A 368 -32.30 0.22 15.87
N GLN A 369 -33.60 0.44 16.09
CA GLN A 369 -34.52 0.75 14.99
C GLN A 369 -34.38 2.19 14.46
N LYS A 370 -33.72 3.10 15.20
CA LYS A 370 -33.62 4.53 14.84
C LYS A 370 -32.18 5.01 14.70
N LEU A 371 -31.92 5.75 13.62
CA LEU A 371 -30.63 6.40 13.42
C LEU A 371 -30.37 7.52 14.43
N SER A 372 -31.42 8.18 14.94
CA SER A 372 -31.31 9.23 15.97
C SER A 372 -30.76 8.71 17.30
N GLU A 373 -31.00 7.43 17.62
CA GLU A 373 -30.48 6.77 18.83
C GLU A 373 -28.96 6.49 18.73
N LEU A 374 -28.37 6.67 17.54
CA LEU A 374 -26.93 6.56 17.29
C LEU A 374 -26.26 7.93 17.08
N ALA A 375 -27.03 9.02 17.02
CA ALA A 375 -26.46 10.36 16.91
C ALA A 375 -25.77 10.73 18.24
N PRO A 376 -24.60 11.39 18.21
CA PRO A 376 -23.95 11.89 19.41
C PRO A 376 -24.86 12.94 20.04
N SER A 377 -25.67 12.49 21.01
CA SER A 377 -26.56 13.36 21.76
C SER A 377 -25.66 14.21 22.67
N GLY A 378 -25.68 15.53 22.50
CA GLY A 378 -24.83 16.47 23.22
C GLY A 378 -25.10 16.59 24.73
N GLU A 379 -25.78 15.62 25.35
CA GLU A 379 -26.13 15.66 26.78
C GLU A 379 -25.66 14.36 27.47
N ASN A 380 -24.53 14.51 28.15
CA ASN A 380 -23.84 13.45 28.90
C ASN A 380 -24.53 13.19 30.25
N TYR A 381 -25.11 12.00 30.42
CA TYR A 381 -25.39 11.40 31.75
C TYR A 381 -24.76 10.01 31.87
N SER A 382 -23.50 9.87 31.47
CA SER A 382 -22.56 8.88 32.03
C SER A 382 -21.18 9.19 31.46
N GLY A 383 -20.14 9.15 32.28
CA GLY A 383 -18.78 9.64 31.95
C GLY A 383 -18.01 8.80 30.92
N HIS A 384 -18.65 8.33 29.85
CA HIS A 384 -18.00 7.62 28.76
C HIS A 384 -17.83 8.56 27.57
N LYS A 385 -16.56 8.83 27.23
CA LYS A 385 -16.20 9.51 25.98
C LYS A 385 -16.89 8.78 24.83
N THR A 386 -17.81 9.45 24.14
CA THR A 386 -18.48 8.93 22.95
C THR A 386 -17.45 8.85 21.82
N ASN A 387 -16.68 7.76 21.79
CA ASN A 387 -16.02 7.36 20.56
C ASN A 387 -17.13 7.16 19.52
N ASP A 388 -16.91 7.69 18.32
CA ASP A 388 -17.80 7.56 17.17
C ASP A 388 -18.30 6.10 17.08
N ILE A 389 -19.61 5.88 17.18
CA ILE A 389 -20.18 4.52 17.15
C ILE A 389 -19.82 3.78 15.86
N GLN A 390 -19.52 4.52 14.77
CA GLN A 390 -19.03 3.97 13.51
C GLN A 390 -17.61 3.38 13.62
N SER A 391 -16.82 3.82 14.59
CA SER A 391 -15.48 3.28 14.91
C SER A 391 -15.53 2.05 15.83
N HIS A 392 -16.72 1.66 16.31
CA HIS A 392 -16.85 0.49 17.16
C HIS A 392 -16.81 -0.80 16.33
N PRO A 393 -16.02 -1.83 16.69
CA PRO A 393 -15.88 -3.07 15.89
C PRO A 393 -17.19 -3.82 15.61
N ALA A 394 -18.19 -3.70 16.48
CA ALA A 394 -19.51 -4.30 16.29
C ALA A 394 -20.37 -3.61 15.21
N PHE A 395 -20.08 -2.36 14.87
CA PHE A 395 -20.86 -1.60 13.90
C PHE A 395 -20.72 -2.21 12.51
N GLY A 396 -21.85 -2.48 11.85
CA GLY A 396 -21.90 -3.12 10.53
C GLY A 396 -21.55 -4.61 10.51
N PHE A 397 -21.12 -5.21 11.63
CA PHE A 397 -20.55 -6.56 11.63
C PHE A 397 -21.56 -7.64 11.26
N LYS A 398 -22.81 -7.59 11.77
CA LYS A 398 -23.86 -8.55 11.39
C LYS A 398 -24.20 -8.43 9.91
N ALA A 399 -24.32 -7.20 9.39
CA ALA A 399 -24.54 -6.97 7.96
C ALA A 399 -23.38 -7.52 7.12
N GLY A 400 -22.13 -7.36 7.58
CA GLY A 400 -20.94 -7.93 6.94
C GLY A 400 -20.98 -9.47 6.87
N LEU A 401 -21.41 -10.15 7.94
CA LEU A 401 -21.57 -11.60 7.95
C LEU A 401 -22.63 -12.06 6.94
N ILE A 402 -23.78 -11.39 6.93
CA ILE A 402 -24.87 -11.69 6.01
C ILE A 402 -24.43 -11.48 4.55
N ARG A 403 -23.65 -10.43 4.28
CA ARG A 403 -23.04 -10.21 2.96
C ARG A 403 -22.17 -11.39 2.53
N VAL A 404 -21.25 -11.84 3.39
CA VAL A 404 -20.37 -12.99 3.07
C VAL A 404 -21.20 -14.26 2.85
N ILE A 405 -22.15 -14.56 3.73
CA ILE A 405 -23.06 -15.71 3.59
C ILE A 405 -23.81 -15.64 2.25
N GLY A 406 -24.43 -14.50 1.96
CA GLY A 406 -25.21 -14.27 0.75
C GLY A 406 -24.38 -14.42 -0.52
N ASN A 407 -23.13 -13.95 -0.52
CA ASN A 407 -22.19 -14.14 -1.63
C ASN A 407 -21.81 -15.62 -1.77
N MET A 408 -21.52 -16.31 -0.65
CA MET A 408 -21.06 -17.70 -0.66
C MET A 408 -22.12 -18.70 -1.14
N VAL A 409 -23.41 -18.41 -0.94
CA VAL A 409 -24.51 -19.28 -1.43
C VAL A 409 -24.95 -18.98 -2.86
N HIS A 410 -24.48 -17.88 -3.46
CA HIS A 410 -24.87 -17.47 -4.81
C HIS A 410 -24.47 -18.53 -5.85
N LYS A 411 -25.46 -19.12 -6.53
CA LYS A 411 -25.27 -20.17 -7.54
C LYS A 411 -24.44 -21.38 -7.06
N HIS A 412 -24.39 -21.64 -5.75
CA HIS A 412 -23.63 -22.74 -5.17
C HIS A 412 -24.53 -23.68 -4.36
N LYS A 413 -25.08 -24.69 -5.04
CA LYS A 413 -26.15 -25.56 -4.50
C LYS A 413 -25.81 -26.19 -3.14
N ALA A 414 -24.59 -26.73 -2.99
CA ALA A 414 -24.16 -27.34 -1.73
C ALA A 414 -24.14 -26.34 -0.57
N ASN A 415 -23.84 -25.06 -0.82
CA ASN A 415 -23.82 -24.02 0.22
C ASN A 415 -25.24 -23.53 0.52
N GLN A 416 -26.11 -23.45 -0.49
CA GLN A 416 -27.53 -23.17 -0.30
C GLN A 416 -28.19 -24.24 0.59
N GLU A 417 -27.87 -25.52 0.35
CA GLU A 417 -28.38 -26.65 1.14
C GLU A 417 -27.81 -26.64 2.56
N LEU A 418 -26.50 -26.42 2.71
CA LEU A 418 -25.86 -26.28 4.02
C LEU A 418 -26.47 -25.13 4.85
N LEU A 419 -26.77 -23.99 4.23
CA LEU A 419 -27.41 -22.87 4.92
C LEU A 419 -28.83 -23.25 5.40
N ARG A 420 -29.58 -24.04 4.63
CA ARG A 420 -30.89 -24.58 5.07
C ARG A 420 -30.73 -25.57 6.23
N GLU A 421 -29.83 -26.53 6.10
CA GLU A 421 -29.58 -27.60 7.09
C GLU A 421 -29.06 -27.10 8.42
N THR A 422 -28.48 -25.89 8.43
CA THR A 422 -28.01 -25.21 9.63
C THR A 422 -29.01 -24.17 10.15
N ASP A 423 -30.30 -24.23 9.80
CA ASP A 423 -31.32 -23.25 10.21
C ASP A 423 -30.93 -21.79 9.90
N GLY A 424 -30.14 -21.59 8.85
CA GLY A 424 -29.70 -20.27 8.43
C GLY A 424 -30.80 -19.47 7.72
N ILE A 425 -31.75 -20.13 7.06
CA ILE A 425 -32.88 -19.45 6.39
C ILE A 425 -33.76 -18.69 7.42
N PRO A 426 -34.26 -19.33 8.51
CA PRO A 426 -34.99 -18.60 9.55
C PRO A 426 -34.17 -17.48 10.19
N LEU A 427 -32.88 -17.71 10.46
CA LEU A 427 -31.98 -16.70 11.01
C LEU A 427 -31.86 -15.46 10.11
N LEU A 428 -31.67 -15.66 8.80
CA LEU A 428 -31.59 -14.56 7.85
C LEU A 428 -32.89 -13.74 7.86
N LEU A 429 -34.04 -14.41 7.78
CA LEU A 429 -35.35 -13.74 7.83
C LEU A 429 -35.54 -12.92 9.11
N ASP A 430 -35.07 -13.42 10.24
CA ASP A 430 -35.13 -12.74 11.53
C ASP A 430 -34.20 -11.51 11.60
N CYS A 431 -33.10 -11.54 10.85
CA CYS A 431 -32.21 -10.39 10.62
C CYS A 431 -32.76 -9.40 9.56
N CYS A 432 -33.92 -9.64 8.94
CA CYS A 432 -34.53 -8.77 7.92
C CYS A 432 -35.28 -7.57 8.54
N ASN A 433 -34.66 -6.91 9.52
CA ASN A 433 -35.23 -5.77 10.24
C ASN A 433 -34.31 -4.56 10.12
N MET A 434 -34.86 -3.36 10.31
CA MET A 434 -34.02 -2.16 10.39
C MET A 434 -33.14 -2.23 11.63
N ASP A 435 -31.84 -2.06 11.44
CA ASP A 435 -30.86 -1.94 12.51
C ASP A 435 -29.84 -0.87 12.12
N ALA A 436 -29.92 0.27 12.77
CA ALA A 436 -29.06 1.42 12.53
C ALA A 436 -27.59 1.11 12.87
N ARG A 437 -27.32 0.14 13.76
CA ARG A 437 -25.95 -0.33 14.05
C ARG A 437 -25.41 -1.24 12.96
N ASN A 438 -26.26 -1.75 12.08
CA ASN A 438 -25.89 -2.59 10.96
C ASN A 438 -26.41 -2.01 9.64
N PRO A 439 -25.76 -0.96 9.11
CA PRO A 439 -26.18 -0.35 7.84
C PRO A 439 -26.35 -1.39 6.74
N LEU A 440 -27.43 -1.24 5.98
CA LEU A 440 -27.80 -2.12 4.86
C LEU A 440 -28.12 -3.58 5.24
N ILE A 441 -28.31 -3.91 6.53
CA ILE A 441 -28.62 -5.29 6.94
C ILE A 441 -29.82 -5.88 6.19
N MET A 442 -30.88 -5.10 5.99
CA MET A 442 -32.08 -5.53 5.27
C MET A 442 -31.76 -5.85 3.80
N GLN A 443 -30.99 -4.99 3.12
CA GLN A 443 -30.60 -5.19 1.72
C GLN A 443 -29.73 -6.44 1.56
N TRP A 444 -28.75 -6.63 2.45
CA TRP A 444 -27.90 -7.83 2.44
C TRP A 444 -28.70 -9.09 2.74
N THR A 445 -29.65 -9.04 3.68
CA THR A 445 -30.55 -10.15 3.99
C THR A 445 -31.43 -10.52 2.80
N ILE A 446 -32.05 -9.53 2.15
CA ILE A 446 -32.88 -9.76 0.95
C ILE A 446 -32.05 -10.41 -0.17
N LEU A 447 -30.82 -9.92 -0.39
CA LEU A 447 -29.91 -10.50 -1.38
C LEU A 447 -29.53 -11.95 -1.01
N ALA A 448 -29.18 -12.22 0.25
CA ALA A 448 -28.86 -13.55 0.72
C ALA A 448 -30.07 -14.50 0.57
N MET A 449 -31.28 -14.04 0.88
CA MET A 449 -32.53 -14.77 0.69
C MET A 449 -32.81 -15.10 -0.78
N ARG A 450 -32.59 -14.13 -1.68
CA ARG A 450 -32.66 -14.37 -3.12
C ARG A 450 -31.65 -15.43 -3.56
N ASN A 451 -30.41 -15.35 -3.08
CA ASN A 451 -29.33 -16.26 -3.47
C ASN A 451 -29.51 -17.69 -2.92
N VAL A 452 -30.03 -17.86 -1.69
CA VAL A 452 -30.29 -19.18 -1.10
C VAL A 452 -31.47 -19.89 -1.77
N CYS A 453 -32.45 -19.15 -2.29
CA CYS A 453 -33.64 -19.69 -2.97
C CYS A 453 -33.45 -19.85 -4.49
N GLU A 454 -32.47 -19.18 -5.10
CA GLU A 454 -32.23 -19.24 -6.54
C GLU A 454 -31.98 -20.69 -7.00
N ASN A 455 -32.85 -21.19 -7.88
CA ASN A 455 -32.79 -22.54 -8.44
C ASN A 455 -32.74 -23.67 -7.39
N ASN A 456 -33.28 -23.42 -6.18
CA ASN A 456 -33.29 -24.39 -5.09
C ASN A 456 -34.70 -24.56 -4.52
N GLN A 457 -35.43 -25.54 -5.05
CA GLN A 457 -36.81 -25.82 -4.70
C GLN A 457 -36.99 -26.12 -3.20
N SER A 458 -36.13 -26.98 -2.63
CA SER A 458 -36.19 -27.35 -1.21
C SER A 458 -36.04 -26.13 -0.29
N ASN A 459 -35.20 -25.15 -0.66
CA ASN A 459 -35.06 -23.92 0.11
C ASN A 459 -36.27 -22.99 -0.06
N GLN A 460 -36.85 -22.93 -1.26
CA GLN A 460 -38.10 -22.19 -1.49
C GLN A 460 -39.28 -22.81 -0.74
N ASP A 461 -39.32 -24.14 -0.59
CA ASP A 461 -40.35 -24.85 0.16
C ASP A 461 -40.33 -24.43 1.65
N VAL A 462 -39.14 -24.23 2.24
CA VAL A 462 -39.00 -23.69 3.61
C VAL A 462 -39.67 -22.33 3.73
N VAL A 463 -39.42 -21.42 2.79
CA VAL A 463 -40.04 -20.07 2.79
C VAL A 463 -41.54 -20.15 2.54
N ARG A 464 -42.02 -21.03 1.64
CA ARG A 464 -43.44 -21.25 1.38
C ARG A 464 -44.18 -21.88 2.56
N GLY A 465 -43.48 -22.61 3.41
CA GLY A 465 -44.02 -23.18 4.65
C GLY A 465 -44.19 -22.16 5.79
N LEU A 466 -43.70 -20.91 5.63
CA LEU A 466 -43.87 -19.87 6.64
C LEU A 466 -45.31 -19.35 6.64
N ASN A 467 -45.95 -19.41 7.81
CA ASN A 467 -47.29 -18.87 8.00
C ASN A 467 -47.22 -17.48 8.63
N LYS A 468 -48.07 -16.56 8.16
CA LYS A 468 -48.26 -15.26 8.80
C LYS A 468 -48.98 -15.47 10.14
N ILE A 469 -48.34 -15.09 11.24
CA ILE A 469 -48.91 -15.19 12.60
C ILE A 469 -49.42 -13.82 13.10
N GLY A 470 -48.98 -12.72 12.47
CA GLY A 470 -49.39 -11.37 12.80
C GLY A 470 -48.51 -10.32 12.15
N VAL A 471 -48.60 -9.09 12.65
CA VAL A 471 -47.74 -7.97 12.26
C VAL A 471 -46.60 -7.80 13.26
N ALA A 472 -45.40 -7.47 12.77
CA ALA A 472 -44.26 -7.20 13.65
C ALA A 472 -44.49 -5.90 14.43
N ASP A 473 -44.11 -5.92 15.71
CA ASP A 473 -44.18 -4.74 16.57
C ASP A 473 -43.07 -3.74 16.18
N SER A 474 -43.42 -2.46 16.07
CA SER A 474 -42.50 -1.41 15.62
C SER A 474 -42.53 -0.23 16.57
N ALA A 475 -41.41 0.00 17.26
CA ALA A 475 -41.27 1.14 18.16
C ALA A 475 -41.43 2.48 17.42
N VAL A 476 -40.97 2.54 16.16
CA VAL A 476 -41.14 3.71 15.28
C VAL A 476 -42.61 4.01 15.02
N LEU A 477 -43.43 2.98 14.76
CA LEU A 477 -44.85 3.17 14.54
C LEU A 477 -45.55 3.62 15.82
N HIS A 478 -45.23 3.04 16.97
CA HIS A 478 -45.80 3.46 18.25
C HIS A 478 -45.50 4.93 18.57
N GLU A 479 -44.29 5.43 18.30
CA GLU A 479 -43.95 6.84 18.48
C GLU A 479 -44.73 7.76 17.54
N MET A 480 -45.00 7.31 16.31
CA MET A 480 -45.88 8.00 15.38
C MET A 480 -47.37 7.91 15.79
N GLY A 481 -47.67 7.21 16.89
CA GLY A 481 -49.03 6.93 17.33
C GLY A 481 -49.75 5.97 16.38
N LEU A 482 -49.04 5.05 15.73
CA LEU A 482 -49.55 4.11 14.74
C LEU A 482 -49.34 2.66 15.21
N ILE A 483 -50.30 1.80 14.88
CA ILE A 483 -50.21 0.34 15.03
C ILE A 483 -50.55 -0.33 13.70
N LEU A 484 -49.85 -1.42 13.39
CA LEU A 484 -50.23 -2.29 12.29
C LEU A 484 -51.34 -3.22 12.76
N HIS A 485 -52.29 -3.53 11.88
CA HIS A 485 -53.27 -4.59 12.08
C HIS A 485 -53.13 -5.65 11.00
N ASP A 486 -53.41 -6.90 11.35
CA ASP A 486 -53.30 -8.02 10.41
C ASP A 486 -54.38 -7.96 9.31
N GLU A 487 -54.00 -8.31 8.08
CA GLU A 487 -54.72 -8.12 6.82
C GLU A 487 -55.91 -9.08 6.61
N GLY A 488 -56.41 -9.72 7.67
CA GLY A 488 -57.51 -10.68 7.61
C GLY A 488 -58.88 -10.09 7.26
N LYS A 489 -59.00 -8.76 7.05
CA LYS A 489 -60.24 -8.09 6.62
C LYS A 489 -59.94 -6.94 5.63
N PRO A 490 -60.83 -6.68 4.64
CA PRO A 490 -60.52 -5.80 3.52
C PRO A 490 -60.51 -4.34 3.96
N GLY A 491 -59.36 -3.69 3.82
CA GLY A 491 -59.17 -2.25 4.00
C GLY A 491 -57.93 -1.93 4.82
N LYS A 492 -56.84 -1.53 4.14
CA LYS A 492 -55.61 -0.89 4.65
C LYS A 492 -55.71 -0.42 6.12
N ALA A 493 -55.29 -1.22 7.09
CA ALA A 493 -55.48 -0.87 8.51
C ALA A 493 -54.14 -0.56 9.20
N VAL A 494 -53.67 0.67 9.01
CA VAL A 494 -52.83 1.35 10.01
C VAL A 494 -53.81 2.01 10.99
N GLY A 495 -53.79 1.59 12.25
CA GLY A 495 -54.61 2.17 13.32
C GLY A 495 -53.86 3.28 14.05
N ILE A 496 -54.56 4.30 14.54
CA ILE A 496 -53.96 5.33 15.40
C ILE A 496 -54.10 4.89 16.86
N VAL A 497 -53.01 4.87 17.60
CA VAL A 497 -52.97 4.60 19.03
C VAL A 497 -53.54 5.81 19.78
N PRO A 498 -54.53 5.62 20.69
CA PRO A 498 -54.99 6.69 21.55
C PRO A 498 -53.83 7.20 22.42
N LEU A 499 -53.55 8.51 22.39
CA LEU A 499 -52.58 9.14 23.28
C LEU A 499 -52.93 8.81 24.74
N LYS A 500 -52.02 8.16 25.46
CA LYS A 500 -52.16 7.99 26.92
C LYS A 500 -52.23 9.38 27.54
N ARG A 501 -53.41 9.73 28.07
CA ARG A 501 -53.54 10.88 28.97
C ARG A 501 -52.86 10.48 30.28
N ASN A 502 -51.74 11.14 30.59
CA ASN A 502 -51.12 11.07 31.91
C ASN A 502 -52.09 11.56 32.99
#